data_AF-A0A0X8GYG7-F1
#
_entry.id   AF-A0A0X8GYG7-F1
#
_cell.length_a   1.000
_cell.length_b   1.000
_cell.length_c   1.000
_cell.angle_alpha   90.00
_cell.angle_beta   90.00
_cell.angle_gamma   90.00
#
_symmetry.space_group_name_H-M   'P 1'
#
loop_
_entity.id
_entity.type
_entity.pdbx_description
1 polymer ?
#
loop_
_entity_poly.entity_id
_entity_poly.type
_entity_poly.pdbx_seq_one_letter_code
_entity_poly.pdbx_strand_id
1 'polypeptide(L)'
;MKNYWSALLVIIASALVYHLLEKLIPGGFGWILTLVYCILLLVIGGFLLPGRKKNNRWFGKVVISLIVVFIMGIRLDIFGVYEFQRLLNLVGLNGVFLDLLLVYCGWAFYQV
;
A
#
# COMPACT_ATOMS: atom_id res chain seq x y z
N MET A 1 2.21 -4.57 -24.10
CA MET A 1 1.27 -3.45 -23.84
C MET A 1 -0.03 -3.85 -23.12
N LYS A 2 -0.27 -5.13 -22.77
CA LYS A 2 -1.57 -5.59 -22.21
C LYS A 2 -1.75 -5.44 -20.68
N ASN A 3 -0.70 -5.17 -19.90
CA ASN A 3 -0.77 -5.33 -18.43
C ASN A 3 -0.94 -4.02 -17.63
N TYR A 4 -0.79 -2.85 -18.27
CA TYR A 4 -0.89 -1.55 -17.58
C TYR A 4 -2.34 -1.15 -17.30
N TRP A 5 -3.25 -1.40 -18.25
CA TRP A 5 -4.68 -1.12 -18.11
C TRP A 5 -5.34 -2.03 -17.07
N SER A 6 -4.95 -3.31 -17.01
CA SER A 6 -5.43 -4.23 -15.99
C SER A 6 -4.99 -3.80 -14.59
N ALA A 7 -3.76 -3.29 -14.44
CA ALA A 7 -3.31 -2.81 -13.15
C ALA A 7 -4.04 -1.55 -12.69
N LEU A 8 -4.28 -0.61 -13.60
CA LEU A 8 -5.03 0.61 -13.31
C LEU A 8 -6.48 0.28 -12.90
N LEU A 9 -7.13 -0.66 -13.60
CA LEU A 9 -8.45 -1.18 -13.25
C LEU A 9 -8.46 -1.87 -11.88
N VAL A 10 -7.42 -2.63 -11.53
CA VAL A 10 -7.31 -3.32 -10.24
C VAL A 10 -7.10 -2.31 -9.09
N ILE A 11 -6.32 -1.26 -9.30
CA ILE A 11 -6.16 -0.17 -8.32
C ILE A 11 -7.50 0.53 -8.08
N ILE A 12 -8.20 0.92 -9.15
CA ILE A 12 -9.53 1.55 -9.05
C ILE A 12 -10.53 0.62 -8.36
N ALA A 13 -10.56 -0.66 -8.73
CA ALA A 13 -11.45 -1.64 -8.11
C ALA A 13 -11.13 -1.83 -6.62
N SER A 14 -9.86 -1.87 -6.22
CA SER A 14 -9.47 -2.00 -4.81
C SER A 14 -9.91 -0.81 -3.96
N ALA A 15 -9.83 0.41 -4.49
CA ALA A 15 -10.31 1.61 -3.82
C ALA A 15 -11.85 1.62 -3.68
N LEU A 16 -12.55 1.13 -4.71
CA LEU A 16 -14.02 1.05 -4.73
C LEU A 16 -14.52 0.00 -3.73
N VAL A 17 -13.87 -1.16 -3.68
CA VAL A 17 -14.14 -2.22 -2.69
C VAL A 17 -13.88 -1.73 -1.27
N TYR A 18 -12.79 -1.00 -1.04
CA TYR A 18 -12.48 -0.43 0.28
C TYR A 18 -13.57 0.55 0.74
N HIS A 19 -13.99 1.47 -0.13
CA HIS A 19 -15.04 2.43 0.19
C HIS A 19 -16.41 1.79 0.46
N LEU A 20 -16.73 0.69 -0.24
CA LEU A 20 -17.93 -0.11 0.02
C LEU A 20 -17.86 -0.82 1.38
N LEU A 21 -16.72 -1.41 1.71
CA LEU A 21 -16.51 -2.12 2.98
C LEU A 21 -16.56 -1.18 4.18
N GLU A 22 -15.99 0.02 4.06
CA GLU A 22 -16.01 1.04 5.11
C GLU A 22 -17.45 1.47 5.46
N LYS A 23 -18.36 1.50 4.47
CA LYS A 23 -19.78 1.81 4.70
C LYS A 23 -20.58 0.64 5.29
N LEU A 24 -20.13 -0.60 5.09
CA LEU A 24 -20.88 -1.80 5.47
C LEU A 24 -20.50 -2.31 6.87
N ILE A 25 -19.30 -1.98 7.36
CA ILE A 25 -18.75 -2.56 8.58
C ILE A 25 -18.85 -1.57 9.75
N PRO A 26 -19.52 -1.95 10.86
CA PRO A 26 -19.64 -1.09 12.04
C PRO A 26 -18.27 -0.83 12.69
N GLY A 27 -18.10 0.40 13.21
CA GLY A 27 -16.80 1.05 13.49
C GLY A 27 -15.80 0.35 14.41
N GLY A 28 -16.11 -0.79 15.01
CA GLY A 28 -15.17 -1.57 15.84
C GLY A 28 -14.09 -2.33 15.04
N PHE A 29 -14.31 -2.58 13.74
CA PHE A 29 -13.40 -3.39 12.91
C PHE A 29 -12.60 -2.58 11.87
N GLY A 30 -12.58 -1.25 11.98
CA GLY A 30 -11.91 -0.37 11.01
C GLY A 30 -10.42 -0.69 10.80
N TRP A 31 -9.72 -1.05 11.87
CA TRP A 31 -8.29 -1.40 11.80
C TRP A 31 -8.02 -2.67 10.98
N ILE A 32 -8.88 -3.69 11.08
CA ILE A 32 -8.79 -4.92 10.27
C ILE A 32 -9.00 -4.60 8.80
N LEU A 33 -9.96 -3.72 8.49
CA LEU A 33 -10.20 -3.29 7.12
C LEU A 33 -9.00 -2.56 6.52
N THR A 34 -8.40 -1.64 7.26
CA THR A 34 -7.20 -0.92 6.84
C THR A 34 -6.02 -1.89 6.62
N LEU A 35 -5.88 -2.90 7.47
CA LEU A 35 -4.86 -3.94 7.32
C LEU A 35 -5.07 -4.74 6.02
N VAL A 36 -6.29 -5.25 5.81
CA VAL A 36 -6.66 -6.00 4.59
C VAL A 36 -6.43 -5.16 3.33
N TYR A 37 -6.77 -3.87 3.38
CA TYR A 37 -6.55 -2.95 2.27
C TYR A 37 -5.06 -2.73 1.97
N CYS A 38 -4.22 -2.52 2.98
CA CYS A 38 -2.78 -2.37 2.78
C CYS A 38 -2.14 -3.65 2.17
N ILE A 39 -2.59 -4.83 2.61
CA ILE A 39 -2.16 -6.11 2.02
C ILE A 39 -2.59 -6.20 0.56
N LEU A 40 -3.83 -5.83 0.24
CA LEU A 40 -4.32 -5.81 -1.14
C LEU A 40 -3.44 -4.93 -2.03
N LEU A 41 -3.10 -3.71 -1.60
CA LEU A 41 -2.25 -2.81 -2.37
C LEU A 41 -0.85 -3.39 -2.65
N LEU A 42 -0.24 -4.08 -1.67
CA LEU A 42 1.04 -4.77 -1.86
C LEU A 42 0.95 -5.90 -2.89
N VAL A 43 -0.11 -6.71 -2.79
CA VAL A 43 -0.37 -7.82 -3.72
C VAL A 43 -0.57 -7.29 -5.14
N ILE A 44 -1.34 -6.21 -5.29
CA ILE A 44 -1.57 -5.53 -6.58
C ILE A 44 -0.23 -5.03 -7.15
N GLY A 45 0.61 -4.40 -6.32
CA GLY A 45 1.97 -4.03 -6.68
C GLY A 45 2.79 -5.21 -7.23
N GLY A 46 2.69 -6.39 -6.60
CA GLY A 46 3.37 -7.58 -7.09
C GLY A 46 2.85 -8.12 -8.43
N PHE A 47 1.55 -7.98 -8.70
CA PHE A 47 0.95 -8.39 -9.98
C PHE A 47 1.34 -7.47 -11.15
N LEU A 48 1.75 -6.24 -10.87
CA LEU A 48 2.18 -5.24 -11.86
C LEU A 48 3.52 -5.55 -12.56
N LEU A 49 4.21 -6.64 -12.20
CA LEU A 49 5.57 -6.93 -12.67
C LEU A 49 5.63 -7.45 -14.13
N PRO A 50 6.27 -6.73 -15.08
CA PRO A 50 6.49 -7.23 -16.42
C PRO A 50 7.80 -8.03 -16.49
N GLY A 51 7.70 -9.35 -16.33
CA GLY A 51 8.82 -10.27 -16.56
C GLY A 51 9.69 -10.52 -15.32
N ARG A 52 9.67 -11.76 -14.84
CA ARG A 52 10.47 -12.21 -13.70
C ARG A 52 11.92 -12.45 -14.13
N LYS A 53 12.80 -11.44 -14.05
CA LYS A 53 14.24 -11.71 -13.97
C LYS A 53 14.62 -11.81 -12.50
N LYS A 54 15.05 -13.00 -12.09
CA LYS A 54 15.47 -13.30 -10.71
C LYS A 54 16.79 -12.57 -10.43
N ASN A 55 16.70 -11.35 -9.91
CA ASN A 55 17.81 -10.70 -9.23
C ASN A 55 17.67 -10.99 -7.73
N ASN A 56 18.77 -11.12 -7.00
CA ASN A 56 18.76 -11.49 -5.59
C ASN A 56 19.38 -10.38 -4.74
N ARG A 57 18.83 -9.17 -4.85
CA ARG A 57 19.28 -8.03 -4.04
C ARG A 57 18.58 -8.04 -2.69
N TRP A 58 19.06 -8.92 -1.81
CA TRP A 58 18.52 -9.11 -0.45
C TRP A 58 18.45 -7.80 0.36
N PHE A 59 19.46 -6.94 0.25
CA PHE A 59 19.48 -5.63 0.94
C PHE A 59 18.29 -4.73 0.53
N GLY A 60 17.94 -4.71 -0.76
CA GLY A 60 16.79 -3.93 -1.26
C GLY A 60 15.46 -4.42 -0.68
N LYS A 61 15.31 -5.75 -0.52
CA LYS A 61 14.12 -6.35 0.09
C LYS A 61 13.96 -5.96 1.56
N VAL A 62 15.07 -5.92 2.29
CA VAL A 62 15.07 -5.48 3.69
C VAL A 62 14.61 -4.02 3.80
N VAL A 63 15.21 -3.12 3.02
CA VAL A 63 14.83 -1.69 3.02
C VAL A 63 13.36 -1.50 2.64
N ILE A 64 12.87 -2.20 1.61
CA ILE A 64 11.45 -2.11 1.19
C ILE A 64 10.53 -2.63 2.30
N SER A 65 10.86 -3.75 2.95
CA SER A 65 10.04 -4.28 4.05
C SER A 65 9.97 -3.32 5.25
N LEU A 66 11.06 -2.63 5.57
CA LEU A 66 11.08 -1.61 6.63
C LEU A 66 10.14 -0.44 6.31
N ILE A 67 10.15 0.03 5.06
CA ILE A 67 9.26 1.09 4.57
C ILE A 67 7.80 0.64 4.64
N VAL A 68 7.48 -0.59 4.23
CA VAL A 68 6.12 -1.14 4.28
C VAL A 68 5.59 -1.20 5.72
N VAL A 69 6.41 -1.68 6.66
CA VAL A 69 6.04 -1.74 8.09
C VAL A 69 5.78 -0.33 8.64
N PHE A 70 6.60 0.65 8.24
CA PHE A 70 6.42 2.03 8.67
C PHE A 70 5.09 2.63 8.15
N ILE A 71 4.78 2.42 6.86
CA ILE A 71 3.51 2.89 6.27
C ILE A 71 2.32 2.19 6.92
N MET A 72 2.38 0.89 7.15
CA MET A 72 1.31 0.15 7.82
C MET A 72 1.07 0.68 9.24
N GLY A 73 2.13 0.96 10.00
CA GLY A 73 1.96 1.52 11.35
C GLY A 73 1.40 2.95 11.35
N ILE A 74 1.68 3.76 10.32
CA ILE A 74 1.03 5.07 10.14
C ILE A 74 -0.46 4.87 9.78
N ARG A 75 -0.76 3.96 8.85
CA ARG A 75 -2.12 3.70 8.38
C ARG A 75 -3.02 3.11 9.46
N LEU A 76 -2.48 2.28 10.34
CA LEU A 76 -3.19 1.66 11.46
C LEU A 76 -3.22 2.56 12.71
N ASP A 77 -2.74 3.80 12.62
CA ASP A 77 -2.64 4.74 13.73
C ASP A 77 -1.80 4.23 14.93
N ILE A 78 -0.95 3.23 14.69
CA ILE A 78 -0.07 2.63 15.71
C ILE A 78 1.08 3.59 16.06
N PHE A 79 1.56 4.35 15.08
CA PHE A 79 2.57 5.40 15.26
C PHE A 79 1.94 6.79 15.48
N GLY A 80 0.70 6.84 15.98
CA GLY A 80 -0.20 8.00 16.11
C GLY A 80 0.32 9.17 16.96
N VAL A 81 1.39 9.81 16.52
CA VAL A 81 1.77 11.14 16.98
C VAL A 81 1.05 12.14 16.08
N TYR A 82 0.01 12.78 16.62
CA TYR A 82 -0.85 13.73 15.90
C TYR A 82 -0.04 14.82 15.15
N GLU A 83 1.04 15.31 15.77
CA GLU A 83 1.94 16.30 15.16
C GLU A 83 2.71 15.75 13.96
N PHE A 84 3.10 14.48 14.01
CA PHE A 84 3.80 13.83 12.91
C PHE A 84 2.87 13.63 11.71
N GLN A 85 1.63 13.19 11.94
CA GLN A 85 0.61 13.10 10.87
C GLN A 85 0.31 14.46 10.24
N ARG A 86 0.30 15.53 11.04
CA ARG A 86 0.08 16.89 10.56
C ARG A 86 1.24 17.39 9.69
N LEU A 87 2.48 17.11 10.10
CA LEU A 87 3.69 17.40 9.30
C LEU A 87 3.72 16.58 8.00
N LEU A 88 3.36 15.30 8.04
CA LEU A 88 3.26 14.45 6.86
C LEU A 88 2.23 15.02 5.87
N ASN A 89 1.05 15.40 6.34
CA ASN A 89 0.02 15.99 5.49
C ASN A 89 0.45 17.35 4.89
N LEU A 90 1.21 18.16 5.63
CA LEU A 90 1.78 19.42 5.13
C LEU A 90 2.79 19.21 3.98
N VAL A 91 3.58 18.15 4.05
CA VAL A 91 4.56 17.78 3.00
C VAL A 91 3.87 17.06 1.81
N GLY A 92 2.57 16.79 1.91
CA GLY A 92 1.81 16.07 0.88
C GLY A 92 1.92 14.54 0.98
N LEU A 93 2.50 14.02 2.06
CA LEU A 93 2.49 12.60 2.45
C LEU A 93 1.11 12.23 3.03
N ASN A 94 0.06 12.51 2.26
CA ASN A 94 -1.32 12.18 2.57
C ASN A 94 -1.58 10.67 2.39
N GLY A 95 -2.71 10.17 2.89
CA GLY A 95 -3.09 8.76 2.77
C GLY A 95 -3.01 8.21 1.33
N VAL A 96 -3.47 8.99 0.34
CA VAL A 96 -3.41 8.58 -1.09
C VAL A 96 -1.97 8.38 -1.56
N PHE A 97 -1.03 9.21 -1.11
CA PHE A 97 0.39 9.05 -1.47
C PHE A 97 0.96 7.78 -0.84
N LEU A 98 0.62 7.49 0.42
CA LEU A 98 1.02 6.27 1.11
C LEU A 98 0.48 5.01 0.42
N ASP A 99 -0.73 5.07 -0.16
CA ASP A 99 -1.29 3.96 -0.95
C ASP A 99 -0.50 3.71 -2.23
N LEU A 100 -0.19 4.78 -2.98
CA LEU A 100 0.64 4.67 -4.17
C LEU A 100 2.04 4.14 -3.84
N LEU A 101 2.59 4.53 -2.70
CA LEU A 101 3.89 4.07 -2.23
C LEU A 101 3.85 2.60 -1.81
N LEU A 102 2.76 2.13 -1.20
CA LEU A 102 2.53 0.70 -0.93
C LEU A 102 2.47 -0.12 -2.22
N VAL A 103 1.75 0.35 -3.25
CA VAL A 103 1.70 -0.31 -4.57
C VAL A 103 3.09 -0.37 -5.19
N TYR A 104 3.85 0.74 -5.13
CA TYR A 104 5.24 0.78 -5.60
C TYR A 104 6.15 -0.18 -4.83
N CYS A 105 6.05 -0.23 -3.49
CA CYS A 105 6.81 -1.15 -2.66
C CYS A 105 6.50 -2.60 -3.01
N GLY A 106 5.23 -2.94 -3.24
CA GLY A 106 4.83 -4.26 -3.73
C GLY A 106 5.54 -4.58 -5.04
N TRP A 107 5.46 -3.69 -6.03
CA TRP A 107 6.13 -3.88 -7.32
C TRP A 107 7.65 -4.02 -7.19
N ALA A 108 8.30 -3.11 -6.46
CA ALA A 108 9.74 -3.10 -6.27
C ALA A 108 10.24 -4.35 -5.51
N PHE A 109 9.46 -4.85 -4.55
CA PHE A 109 9.81 -6.05 -3.78
C PHE A 109 9.94 -7.30 -4.66
N TYR A 110 9.09 -7.42 -5.69
CA TYR A 110 9.11 -8.55 -6.61
C TYR A 110 10.02 -8.33 -7.83
N GLN A 111 10.48 -7.10 -8.09
CA GLN A 111 11.42 -6.78 -9.17
C GLN A 111 12.88 -7.08 -8.79
N VAL A 112 13.22 -6.89 -7.51
CA VAL A 112 14.58 -6.82 -6.95
C VAL A 112 15.07 -8.19 -6.46
#